data_AF-A0A4D9DIB1-F1
#
_entry.id   AF-A0A4D9DIB1-F1
#
_cell.length_a   1.000
_cell.length_b   1.000
_cell.length_c   1.000
_cell.angle_alpha   90.00
_cell.angle_beta   90.00
_cell.angle_gamma   90.00
#
_symmetry.space_group_name_H-M   'P 1'
#
loop_
_entity.id
_entity.type
_entity.pdbx_description
1 polymer ?
#
loop_
_entity_poly.entity_id
_entity_poly.type
_entity_poly.pdbx_seq_one_letter_code
_entity_poly.pdbx_strand_id
1 'polypeptide(L)'
;MMPRWNLTTPFCKPTHTFTPAPASQSQAICGHGGTSDRCYHCDNKAGFRFTTCRVVPGSHLGQSPHQQDPPDLQPGKAHEL
;
A
#
# COMPACT_ATOMS: atom_id res chain seq x y z
N MET A 1 -9.77 7.33 -3.11
CA MET A 1 -8.47 6.70 -3.46
C MET A 1 -8.68 5.46 -4.30
N MET A 2 -9.29 4.39 -3.77
CA MET A 2 -9.49 3.10 -4.47
C MET A 2 -10.11 3.17 -5.89
N PRO A 3 -11.19 3.93 -6.16
CA PRO A 3 -11.79 3.96 -7.50
C PRO A 3 -10.90 4.62 -8.56
N ARG A 4 -10.10 5.62 -8.18
CA ARG A 4 -9.19 6.31 -9.10
C ARG A 4 -8.09 5.40 -9.65
N TRP A 5 -7.80 4.30 -8.95
CA TRP A 5 -6.81 3.29 -9.32
C TRP A 5 -7.45 2.00 -9.83
N ASN A 6 -8.74 2.03 -10.20
CA ASN A 6 -9.50 0.86 -10.67
C ASN A 6 -9.49 -0.34 -9.70
N LEU A 7 -9.34 -0.10 -8.40
CA LEU A 7 -9.31 -1.16 -7.38
C LEU A 7 -10.71 -1.60 -6.92
N THR A 8 -11.76 -1.04 -7.50
CA THR A 8 -13.16 -1.31 -7.14
C THR A 8 -13.97 -1.97 -8.26
N THR A 9 -13.36 -2.19 -9.42
CA THR A 9 -14.05 -2.67 -10.64
C THR A 9 -13.18 -3.70 -11.37
N PRO A 10 -13.71 -4.87 -11.78
CA PRO A 10 -15.09 -5.35 -11.58
C PRO A 10 -15.37 -5.82 -10.15
N PHE A 11 -14.32 -6.05 -9.34
CA PHE A 11 -14.42 -6.46 -7.94
C PHE A 11 -13.71 -5.45 -7.03
N CYS A 12 -14.18 -5.34 -5.78
CA CYS A 12 -13.52 -4.51 -4.78
C CYS A 12 -12.34 -5.25 -4.16
N LYS A 13 -11.13 -4.68 -4.34
CA LYS A 13 -9.92 -5.18 -3.71
C LYS A 13 -10.07 -5.07 -2.18
N PRO A 14 -10.02 -6.18 -1.43
CA PRO A 14 -10.34 -6.18 0.00
C PRO A 14 -9.46 -5.24 0.83
N THR A 15 -8.19 -5.09 0.46
CA THR A 15 -7.24 -4.22 1.13
C THR A 15 -6.21 -3.69 0.14
N HIS A 16 -5.87 -2.42 0.25
CA HIS A 16 -4.79 -1.79 -0.51
C HIS A 16 -4.09 -0.75 0.33
N THR A 17 -2.76 -0.73 0.29
CA THR A 17 -1.94 0.25 0.99
C THR A 17 -1.38 1.25 -0.02
N PHE A 18 -1.61 2.54 0.23
CA PHE A 18 -1.03 3.62 -0.55
C PHE A 18 0.16 4.21 0.19
N THR A 19 1.24 4.43 -0.54
CA THR A 19 2.47 5.02 -0.01
C THR A 19 2.67 6.39 -0.65
N PRO A 20 2.33 7.50 0.02
CA PRO A 20 2.58 8.85 -0.48
C PRO A 20 4.08 9.20 -0.39
N ALA A 21 4.89 8.54 -1.20
CA ALA A 21 6.31 8.79 -1.35
C ALA A 21 6.66 8.99 -2.83
N PRO A 22 7.68 9.81 -3.15
CA PRO A 22 8.21 9.90 -4.50
C PRO A 22 8.66 8.53 -5.00
N ALA A 23 8.45 8.24 -6.29
CA ALA A 23 8.85 6.97 -6.90
C ALA A 23 10.35 6.68 -6.71
N SER A 24 11.21 7.71 -6.77
CA SER A 24 12.65 7.59 -6.51
C SER A 24 12.96 7.10 -5.09
N GLN A 25 12.16 7.51 -4.11
CA GLN A 25 12.31 7.08 -2.72
C GLN A 25 11.90 5.62 -2.56
N SER A 26 10.83 5.19 -3.24
CA SER A 26 10.39 3.79 -3.26
C SER A 26 11.41 2.89 -3.97
N GLN A 27 12.02 3.35 -5.07
CA GLN A 27 13.07 2.61 -5.79
C GLN A 27 14.34 2.46 -4.96
N ALA A 28 14.71 3.50 -4.20
CA ALA A 28 15.88 3.47 -3.32
C ALA A 28 15.80 2.36 -2.25
N ILE A 29 14.60 1.89 -1.88
CA ILE A 29 14.38 0.80 -0.91
C ILE A 29 15.12 -0.46 -1.34
N CYS A 30 15.11 -0.80 -2.63
CA CYS A 30 15.83 -1.96 -3.16
C CYS A 30 17.32 -1.71 -3.41
N GLY A 31 17.87 -0.64 -2.85
CA GLY A 31 19.30 -0.32 -2.90
C GLY A 31 19.77 0.25 -1.57
N HIS A 32 20.25 1.48 -1.58
CA HIS A 32 20.83 2.12 -0.38
C HIS A 32 19.81 2.42 0.73
N GLY A 33 18.53 2.57 0.39
CA GLY A 33 17.45 2.94 1.31
C GLY A 33 16.86 1.77 2.11
N GLY A 34 17.22 0.52 1.81
CA GLY A 34 16.62 -0.64 2.45
C GLY A 34 17.56 -1.82 2.64
N THR A 35 16.96 -2.97 2.93
CA THR A 35 17.59 -4.28 3.05
C THR A 35 16.79 -5.26 2.21
N SER A 36 17.43 -5.96 1.30
CA SER A 36 16.77 -7.02 0.52
C SER A 36 16.85 -8.35 1.25
N ASP A 37 15.75 -9.10 1.24
CA ASP A 37 15.74 -10.49 1.64
C ASP A 37 16.11 -11.42 0.47
N ARG A 38 16.30 -12.72 0.74
CA ARG A 38 16.60 -13.72 -0.30
C ARG A 38 15.43 -14.01 -1.24
N CYS A 39 14.26 -13.44 -0.97
CA CYS A 39 13.02 -13.65 -1.70
C CYS A 39 12.66 -12.43 -2.57
N TYR A 40 13.64 -11.56 -2.86
CA TYR A 40 13.46 -10.34 -3.68
C TYR A 40 12.52 -9.30 -3.08
N HIS A 41 12.23 -9.37 -1.77
CA HIS A 41 11.55 -8.28 -1.09
C HIS A 41 12.57 -7.31 -0.53
N CYS A 42 12.18 -6.04 -0.51
CA CYS A 42 13.00 -4.97 0.03
C CYS A 42 12.28 -4.33 1.21
N ASP A 43 12.92 -4.39 2.38
CA ASP A 43 12.46 -3.71 3.58
C ASP A 43 13.12 -2.34 3.66
N ASN A 44 12.31 -1.30 3.84
CA ASN A 44 12.83 0.04 3.96
C ASN A 44 13.42 0.29 5.36
N LYS A 45 14.58 0.96 5.42
CA LYS A 45 15.25 1.30 6.68
C LYS A 45 14.65 2.53 7.38
N ALA A 46 13.97 3.40 6.64
CA ALA A 46 13.33 4.60 7.17
C ALA A 46 11.85 4.36 7.55
N GLY A 47 11.22 5.31 8.23
CA GLY A 47 9.76 5.32 8.35
C GLY A 47 9.11 5.83 7.07
N PHE A 48 8.11 5.12 6.54
CA PHE A 48 7.26 5.62 5.46
C PHE A 48 5.84 5.80 5.99
N ARG A 49 5.16 6.83 5.49
CA ARG A 49 3.73 6.99 5.75
C ARG A 49 2.99 6.03 4.83
N PHE A 50 2.06 5.28 5.40
CA PHE A 50 1.18 4.40 4.65
C PHE A 50 -0.27 4.74 4.94
N THR A 51 -1.11 4.75 3.91
CA THR A 51 -2.57 4.83 4.06
C THR A 51 -3.17 3.52 3.62
N THR A 52 -3.60 2.71 4.57
CA THR A 52 -4.25 1.43 4.28
C THR A 52 -5.75 1.66 4.13
N CYS A 53 -6.32 1.20 3.03
CA CYS A 53 -7.75 1.19 2.78
C CYS A 53 -8.23 -0.27 2.86
N ARG A 54 -9.24 -0.55 3.67
CA ARG A 54 -9.87 -1.88 3.80
C ARG A 54 -11.35 -1.79 3.48
N VAL A 55 -11.89 -2.79 2.79
CA VAL A 55 -13.34 -2.90 2.57
C VAL A 55 -14.03 -3.20 3.89
N VAL A 56 -15.12 -2.51 4.19
CA VAL A 56 -15.94 -2.80 5.38
C VAL A 56 -16.65 -4.16 5.17
N PRO A 57 -16.58 -5.10 6.11
CA PRO A 57 -17.28 -6.38 6.01
C PRO A 57 -18.78 -6.17 5.73
N GLY A 58 -19.36 -6.92 4.77
CA GLY A 58 -20.77 -6.78 4.37
C GLY A 58 -21.04 -5.77 3.25
N SER A 59 -20.00 -5.14 2.68
CA SER A 59 -20.15 -4.23 1.53
C SER A 59 -20.37 -5.01 0.21
N HIS A 60 -21.45 -4.70 -0.51
CA HIS A 60 -21.76 -5.27 -1.83
C HIS A 60 -21.30 -4.35 -2.98
N LEU A 61 -21.22 -4.90 -4.20
CA LEU A 61 -20.83 -4.21 -5.43
C LEU A 61 -21.74 -3.00 -5.70
N GLY A 62 -21.12 -1.84 -5.97
CA GLY A 62 -21.81 -0.61 -6.37
C GLY A 62 -21.55 0.57 -5.43
N GLN A 63 -21.42 0.31 -4.13
CA GLN A 63 -20.96 1.28 -3.13
C GLN A 63 -20.26 0.54 -2.00
N SER A 64 -18.95 0.31 -2.17
CA SER A 64 -18.15 -0.30 -1.11
C SER A 64 -17.52 0.81 -0.25
N PRO A 65 -18.07 1.12 0.93
CA PRO A 65 -17.37 1.99 1.86
C PRO A 65 -16.04 1.32 2.22
N HIS A 66 -14.96 2.04 1.94
CA HIS A 66 -13.63 1.64 2.38
C HIS A 66 -13.32 2.44 3.64
N GLN A 67 -12.94 1.75 4.71
CA GLN A 67 -12.37 2.41 5.88
C GLN A 67 -10.90 2.71 5.61
N GLN A 68 -10.52 3.98 5.78
CA GLN A 68 -9.12 4.38 5.76
C GLN A 68 -8.60 4.28 7.19
N ASP A 69 -7.58 3.45 7.39
CA ASP A 69 -6.82 3.50 8.64
C ASP A 69 -6.03 4.81 8.69
N PRO A 70 -5.83 5.40 9.88
CA PRO A 70 -4.99 6.58 10.02
C PRO A 70 -3.59 6.32 9.44
N PRO A 71 -2.95 7.35 8.85
CA PRO A 71 -1.65 7.18 8.22
C PRO A 71 -0.62 6.77 9.27
N ASP A 72 -0.13 5.55 9.16
CA ASP A 72 0.81 4.98 10.12
C ASP A 72 2.24 5.13 9.60
N LEU A 73 3.17 5.49 10.50
CA LEU A 73 4.59 5.60 10.19
C LEU A 73 5.24 4.26 10.54
N GLN A 74 5.28 3.35 9.57
CA GLN A 74 5.86 2.02 9.74
C GLN A 74 7.17 1.90 8.95
N PRO A 75 8.12 1.08 9.41
CA PRO A 75 9.09 0.47 8.50
C PRO A 75 8.29 -0.39 7.51
N GLY A 76 8.21 0.06 6.26
CA GLY A 76 7.38 -0.60 5.26
C GLY A 76 8.13 -1.65 4.45
N LYS A 77 7.48 -2.80 4.26
CA LYS A 77 7.87 -3.82 3.28
C LYS A 77 7.39 -3.37 1.90
N ALA A 78 8.30 -3.08 0.98
CA ALA A 78 7.95 -2.93 -0.42
C ALA A 78 7.69 -4.34 -0.97
N HIS A 79 6.43 -4.75 -1.00
CA HIS A 79 5.99 -5.87 -1.83
C HIS A 79 5.83 -5.35 -3.26
N GLU A 80 6.28 -6.14 -4.23
CA GLU A 80 6.34 -5.85 -5.67
C GLU A 80 5.23 -4.90 -6.20
N LEU A 81 5.69 -3.93 -7.00
CA LEU A 81 4.87 -3.11 -7.89
C LEU A 81 4.29 -3.96 -9.02
#